data_AF-A0A3Q4MYD2-F1
#
_entry.id   AF-A0A3Q4MYD2-F1
#
_cell.length_a   1.000
_cell.length_b   1.000
_cell.length_c   1.000
_cell.angle_alpha   90.00
_cell.angle_beta   90.00
_cell.angle_gamma   90.00
#
_symmetry.space_group_name_H-M   'P 1'
#
loop_
_entity.id
_entity.type
_entity.pdbx_description
1 polymer ?
#
loop_
_entity_poly.entity_id
_entity_poly.type
_entity_poly.pdbx_seq_one_letter_code
_entity_poly.pdbx_strand_id
1 'polypeptide(L)'
;MDYWSALEVYKEMVLLYLEEGRQQVNSRCAHLEPWQIIGVTVITTVGALWVKGFLFQQESLTSRIKKQCFRLIRKIPFVGGAIQSQLNKALDDMSASLFTLKEGMSYTTELPSKGLSQAKVMEKIKEYDTLNEVKWDKGLVSGAVYWGDESLTNLLVKVYGDFAWSNPLHPDIFPGVRKMEAEVVRMACTLFHGGPNSCGTVTSGGTESILMACKAYRDIAYERGVKHPEILAPVSVHAAFDKAAHYFGMKLVHIPLDNKTMKVDVKAMRRAISKNTAMLVCSAPQFPHGIIDPIEEVAKLAVRYNIPMHVDACLGGFLIVFMAKAGYPLAPFDFRVKGVTSISADTHKYGYAPKGSSVILYSDKKYRQYQYFVAADWQGGIYASPSIAGSRPGGIIAACWATMMYMGENGYVDATKKIVSTAHKIKTEIRKIKGVFVFGDPEVSVVAIGSDDFDIFRLSNALTSKGWNLNTLQYPSSIHLCCTVLHTQPGVADHFIRDVKEQVAIIMKNPKEKTTGMGAIYGMAQAIPDRSLVTEISRGFLDCLYSTEVTKSNISHMNGNGKAH
;
A
#
# COMPACT_ATOMS: atom_id res chain seq x y z
N MET A 1 35.71 55.39 12.88
CA MET A 1 35.97 54.79 11.55
C MET A 1 34.62 54.63 10.88
N ASP A 2 34.47 55.29 9.74
CA ASP A 2 33.21 55.42 9.04
C ASP A 2 32.91 54.13 8.26
N TYR A 3 31.80 53.46 8.57
CA TYR A 3 31.46 52.16 7.97
C TYR A 3 31.33 52.23 6.44
N TRP A 4 31.02 53.42 5.90
CA TRP A 4 30.86 53.66 4.47
C TRP A 4 32.17 53.68 3.70
N SER A 5 33.26 54.19 4.29
CA SER A 5 34.56 54.24 3.62
C SER A 5 35.20 52.86 3.48
N ALA A 6 34.94 51.95 4.43
CA ALA A 6 35.39 50.57 4.34
C ALA A 6 34.66 49.81 3.23
N LEU A 7 33.35 50.01 3.10
CA LEU A 7 32.53 49.41 2.03
C LEU A 7 32.94 49.86 0.62
N GLU A 8 33.36 51.12 0.46
CA GLU A 8 33.92 51.63 -0.81
C GLU A 8 35.23 50.93 -1.19
N VAL A 9 36.16 50.78 -0.25
CA VAL A 9 37.43 50.08 -0.50
C VAL A 9 37.19 48.60 -0.85
N TYR A 10 36.28 47.91 -0.16
CA TYR A 10 35.92 46.54 -0.51
C TYR A 10 35.25 46.45 -1.89
N LYS A 11 34.41 47.42 -2.25
CA LYS A 11 33.79 47.50 -3.58
C LYS A 11 34.85 47.70 -4.67
N GLU A 12 35.80 48.59 -4.46
CA GLU A 12 36.91 48.82 -5.40
C GLU A 12 37.81 47.59 -5.53
N MET A 13 38.16 46.92 -4.43
CA MET A 13 38.91 45.66 -4.49
C MET A 13 38.15 44.58 -5.25
N VAL A 14 36.84 44.43 -5.03
CA VAL A 14 36.02 43.46 -5.79
C VAL A 14 35.99 43.81 -7.27
N LEU A 15 35.86 45.10 -7.63
CA LEU A 15 35.90 45.54 -9.03
C LEU A 15 37.25 45.25 -9.67
N LEU A 16 38.36 45.49 -8.96
CA LEU A 16 39.70 45.20 -9.45
C LEU A 16 39.89 43.69 -9.73
N TYR A 17 39.48 42.83 -8.80
CA TYR A 17 39.54 41.37 -8.99
C TYR A 17 38.60 40.88 -10.11
N LEU A 18 37.44 41.51 -10.29
CA LEU A 18 36.54 41.22 -11.40
C LEU A 18 37.17 41.63 -12.75
N GLU A 19 37.86 42.77 -12.79
CA GLU A 19 38.56 43.29 -13.97
C GLU A 19 39.73 42.38 -14.35
N GLU A 20 40.58 41.99 -13.39
CA GLU A 20 41.67 41.03 -13.58
C GLU A 20 41.15 39.67 -14.04
N GLY A 21 40.08 39.18 -13.41
CA GLY A 21 39.41 37.94 -13.81
C GLY A 21 38.88 38.01 -15.24
N ARG A 22 38.24 39.12 -15.62
CA ARG A 22 37.75 39.36 -16.98
C ARG A 22 38.90 39.38 -17.99
N GLN A 23 39.99 40.08 -17.68
CA GLN A 23 41.17 40.13 -18.56
C GLN A 23 41.81 38.75 -18.74
N GLN A 24 41.95 37.96 -17.68
CA GLN A 24 42.44 36.58 -17.79
C GLN A 24 41.54 35.69 -18.65
N VAL A 25 40.22 35.76 -18.46
CA VAL A 25 39.27 34.99 -19.28
C VAL A 25 39.35 35.41 -20.74
N ASN A 26 39.35 36.72 -21.02
CA ASN A 26 39.47 37.24 -22.38
C ASN A 26 40.79 36.84 -23.04
N SER A 27 41.91 36.90 -22.32
CA SER A 27 43.22 36.47 -22.81
C SER A 27 43.24 34.98 -23.15
N ARG A 28 42.66 34.13 -22.28
CA ARG A 28 42.57 32.68 -22.53
C ARG A 28 41.61 32.31 -23.65
N CYS A 29 40.58 33.12 -23.90
CA CYS A 29 39.60 32.90 -24.97
C CYS A 29 39.91 33.68 -26.26
N ALA A 30 40.99 34.45 -26.31
CA ALA A 30 41.29 35.37 -27.43
C ALA A 30 41.48 34.69 -28.79
N HIS A 31 41.77 33.38 -28.78
CA HIS A 31 41.99 32.58 -29.98
C HIS A 31 40.73 31.81 -30.43
N LEU A 32 39.60 31.98 -29.74
CA LEU A 32 38.34 31.28 -30.01
C LEU A 32 37.34 32.22 -30.69
N GLU A 33 36.65 31.72 -31.71
CA GLU A 33 35.54 32.46 -32.34
C GLU A 33 34.32 32.52 -31.41
N PRO A 34 33.47 33.56 -31.50
CA PRO A 34 32.31 33.72 -30.61
C PRO A 34 31.38 32.49 -30.55
N TRP A 35 31.17 31.78 -31.66
CA TRP A 35 30.35 30.57 -31.69
C TRP A 35 31.00 29.39 -30.95
N GLN A 36 32.34 29.32 -30.91
CA GLN A 36 33.08 28.28 -30.18
C GLN A 36 32.95 28.51 -28.67
N ILE A 37 33.02 29.76 -28.22
CA ILE A 37 32.82 30.12 -26.81
C ILE A 37 31.39 29.75 -26.38
N ILE A 38 30.38 30.10 -27.20
CA ILE A 38 28.98 29.72 -26.94
C ILE A 38 28.84 28.19 -26.93
N GLY A 39 29.39 27.50 -27.94
CA GLY A 39 29.33 26.05 -28.06
C GLY A 39 29.96 25.31 -26.88
N VAL A 40 31.18 25.70 -26.49
CA VAL A 40 31.88 25.14 -25.32
C VAL A 40 31.09 25.42 -24.05
N THR A 41 30.55 26.62 -23.87
CA THR A 41 29.74 26.97 -22.69
C THR A 41 28.46 26.14 -22.61
N VAL A 42 27.74 25.97 -23.73
CA VAL A 42 26.54 25.12 -23.78
C VAL A 42 26.90 23.66 -23.51
N ILE A 43 27.93 23.10 -24.18
CA ILE A 43 28.34 21.71 -24.01
C ILE A 43 28.81 21.44 -22.58
N THR A 44 29.63 22.30 -22.01
CA THR A 44 30.12 22.14 -20.62
C THR A 44 29.00 22.31 -19.60
N THR A 45 28.07 23.24 -19.82
CA THR A 45 26.92 23.44 -18.92
C THR A 45 25.95 22.25 -19.01
N VAL A 46 25.59 21.81 -20.22
CA VAL A 46 24.75 20.62 -20.43
C VAL A 46 25.45 19.37 -19.89
N GLY A 47 26.75 19.23 -20.12
CA GLY A 47 27.58 18.16 -19.58
C GLY A 47 27.61 18.17 -18.05
N ALA A 48 27.78 19.32 -17.42
CA ALA A 48 27.76 19.46 -15.96
C ALA A 48 26.37 19.18 -15.37
N LEU A 49 25.30 19.64 -16.03
CA LEU A 49 23.92 19.33 -15.64
C LEU A 49 23.61 17.84 -15.81
N TRP A 50 24.11 17.20 -16.87
CA TRP A 50 23.99 15.78 -17.10
C TRP A 50 24.76 14.98 -16.04
N VAL A 51 26.02 15.34 -15.75
CA VAL A 51 26.84 14.71 -14.70
C VAL A 51 26.18 14.88 -13.34
N LYS A 52 25.66 16.07 -13.03
CA LYS A 52 24.90 16.31 -11.79
C LYS A 52 23.64 15.43 -11.74
N GLY A 53 22.85 15.39 -12.81
CA GLY A 53 21.69 14.51 -12.92
C GLY A 53 22.07 13.04 -12.75
N PHE A 54 23.19 12.61 -13.33
CA PHE A 54 23.71 11.25 -13.22
C PHE A 54 24.22 10.92 -11.81
N LEU A 55 24.92 11.83 -11.13
CA LEU A 55 25.47 11.57 -9.80
C LEU A 55 24.40 11.61 -8.70
N PHE A 56 23.38 12.46 -8.83
CA PHE A 56 22.34 12.68 -7.81
C PHE A 56 20.98 12.03 -8.14
N GLN A 57 20.99 10.97 -8.95
CA GLN A 57 19.81 10.13 -9.18
C GLN A 57 19.34 9.42 -7.91
N GLN A 58 18.06 9.03 -7.87
CA GLN A 58 17.46 8.33 -6.72
C GLN A 58 18.12 6.98 -6.41
N GLU A 59 18.71 6.30 -7.41
CA GLU A 59 19.36 4.99 -7.23
C GLU A 59 20.88 5.11 -6.99
N SER A 60 21.41 4.30 -6.07
CA SER A 60 22.85 4.23 -5.79
C SER A 60 23.67 3.80 -7.02
N LEU A 61 24.91 4.28 -7.12
CA LEU A 61 25.82 3.91 -8.22
C LEU A 61 26.03 2.39 -8.31
N THR A 62 26.14 1.70 -7.17
CA THR A 62 26.30 0.24 -7.12
C THR A 62 25.07 -0.51 -7.64
N SER A 63 23.86 -0.06 -7.31
CA SER A 63 22.61 -0.62 -7.87
C SER A 63 22.59 -0.48 -9.39
N ARG A 64 22.95 0.71 -9.89
CA ARG A 64 22.96 1.01 -11.33
C ARG A 64 23.97 0.16 -12.09
N ILE A 65 25.19 0.02 -11.56
CA ILE A 65 26.22 -0.84 -12.16
C ILE A 65 25.74 -2.29 -12.18
N LYS A 66 25.21 -2.82 -11.07
CA LYS A 66 24.67 -4.20 -11.02
C LYS A 66 23.55 -4.40 -12.05
N LYS A 67 22.58 -3.49 -12.13
CA LYS A 67 21.50 -3.53 -13.13
C LYS A 67 22.06 -3.49 -14.55
N GLN A 68 23.04 -2.63 -14.81
CA GLN A 68 23.63 -2.49 -16.14
C GLN A 68 24.43 -3.75 -16.54
N CYS A 69 25.26 -4.29 -15.65
CA CYS A 69 25.95 -5.56 -15.86
C CYS A 69 24.95 -6.69 -16.13
N PHE A 70 23.87 -6.79 -15.35
CA PHE A 70 22.86 -7.82 -15.55
C PHE A 70 22.07 -7.64 -16.85
N ARG A 71 21.74 -6.39 -17.23
CA ARG A 71 21.15 -6.08 -18.55
C ARG A 71 22.05 -6.50 -19.69
N LEU A 72 23.36 -6.29 -19.58
CA LEU A 72 24.34 -6.75 -20.57
C LEU A 72 24.38 -8.28 -20.64
N ILE A 73 24.36 -8.98 -19.49
CA ILE A 73 24.27 -10.45 -19.43
C ILE A 73 23.00 -10.96 -20.11
N ARG A 74 21.85 -10.32 -19.88
CA ARG A 74 20.58 -10.69 -20.51
C ARG A 74 20.57 -10.49 -22.03
N LYS A 75 21.41 -9.60 -22.56
CA LYS A 75 21.55 -9.40 -24.01
C LYS A 75 22.40 -10.48 -24.70
N ILE A 76 23.09 -11.34 -23.94
CA ILE A 76 23.84 -12.47 -24.50
C ILE A 76 22.82 -13.47 -25.06
N PRO A 77 22.86 -13.82 -26.36
CA PRO A 77 21.78 -14.57 -27.03
C PRO A 77 21.36 -15.87 -26.32
N PHE A 78 22.32 -16.67 -25.86
CA PHE A 78 22.05 -17.94 -25.17
C PHE A 78 21.47 -17.74 -23.75
N VAL A 79 22.04 -16.80 -22.98
CA VAL A 79 21.61 -16.53 -21.60
C VAL A 79 20.27 -15.81 -21.58
N GLY A 80 20.10 -14.79 -22.44
CA GLY A 80 18.85 -14.08 -22.63
C GLY A 80 17.72 -14.99 -23.10
N GLY A 81 18.00 -15.87 -24.07
CA GLY A 81 17.04 -16.86 -24.55
C GLY A 81 16.60 -17.84 -23.44
N ALA A 82 17.53 -18.36 -22.65
CA ALA A 82 17.22 -19.25 -21.53
C ALA A 82 16.39 -18.55 -20.43
N ILE A 83 16.76 -17.32 -20.06
CA ILE A 83 16.01 -16.51 -19.08
C ILE A 83 14.60 -16.22 -19.60
N GLN A 84 14.47 -15.83 -20.87
CA GLN A 84 13.17 -15.52 -21.46
C GLN A 84 12.29 -16.75 -21.56
N SER A 85 12.86 -17.92 -21.90
CA SER A 85 12.12 -19.19 -21.91
C SER A 85 11.59 -19.56 -20.52
N GLN A 86 12.39 -19.40 -19.46
CA GLN A 86 11.93 -19.63 -18.09
C GLN A 86 10.86 -18.62 -17.66
N LEU A 87 10.99 -17.37 -18.08
CA LEU A 87 10.00 -16.32 -17.79
C LEU A 87 8.67 -16.61 -18.50
N ASN A 88 8.71 -17.00 -19.78
CA ASN A 88 7.52 -17.41 -20.54
C ASN A 88 6.87 -18.64 -19.89
N LYS A 89 7.67 -19.64 -19.50
CA LYS A 89 7.14 -20.81 -18.79
C LYS A 89 6.44 -20.42 -17.49
N ALA A 90 7.05 -19.54 -16.69
CA ALA A 90 6.43 -19.05 -15.46
C ALA A 90 5.13 -18.28 -15.75
N LEU A 91 5.08 -17.49 -16.82
CA LEU A 91 3.85 -16.81 -17.26
C LEU A 91 2.79 -17.83 -17.70
N ASP A 92 3.15 -18.85 -18.48
CA ASP A 92 2.24 -19.90 -18.94
C ASP A 92 1.67 -20.69 -17.76
N ASP A 93 2.52 -21.09 -16.81
CA ASP A 93 2.11 -21.80 -15.58
C ASP A 93 1.17 -20.93 -14.72
N MET A 94 1.46 -19.63 -14.58
CA MET A 94 0.58 -18.68 -13.88
C MET A 94 -0.75 -18.50 -14.60
N SER A 95 -0.71 -18.34 -15.93
CA SER A 95 -1.89 -18.20 -16.78
C SER A 95 -2.82 -19.40 -16.59
N ALA A 96 -2.27 -20.62 -16.66
CA ALA A 96 -3.01 -21.86 -16.40
C ALA A 96 -3.62 -21.92 -15.00
N SER A 97 -2.94 -21.38 -13.98
CA SER A 97 -3.46 -21.33 -12.60
C SER A 97 -4.52 -20.25 -12.36
N LEU A 98 -4.57 -19.21 -13.21
CA LEU A 98 -5.50 -18.09 -13.11
C LEU A 98 -6.76 -18.25 -13.95
N PHE A 99 -6.69 -19.06 -15.01
CA PHE A 99 -7.86 -19.38 -15.83
C PHE A 99 -8.78 -20.37 -15.10
N THR A 100 -9.65 -19.82 -14.27
CA THR A 100 -10.61 -20.58 -13.44
C THR A 100 -11.93 -20.87 -14.16
N LEU A 101 -12.02 -20.68 -15.49
CA LEU A 101 -13.25 -21.01 -16.20
C LEU A 101 -13.57 -22.50 -16.04
N LYS A 102 -14.76 -22.80 -15.55
CA LYS A 102 -15.27 -24.17 -15.51
C LYS A 102 -15.60 -24.65 -16.92
N GLU A 103 -15.65 -25.98 -17.07
CA GLU A 103 -16.03 -26.62 -18.32
C GLU A 103 -17.36 -26.07 -18.86
N GLY A 104 -17.36 -25.66 -20.13
CA GLY A 104 -18.52 -25.08 -20.81
C GLY A 104 -18.68 -23.56 -20.66
N MET A 105 -17.89 -22.88 -19.81
CA MET A 105 -17.93 -21.43 -19.67
C MET A 105 -17.03 -20.75 -20.72
N SER A 106 -17.44 -19.56 -21.19
CA SER A 106 -16.67 -18.76 -22.15
C SER A 106 -16.73 -17.27 -21.80
N TYR A 107 -15.73 -16.53 -22.28
CA TYR A 107 -15.70 -15.08 -22.15
C TYR A 107 -16.71 -14.43 -23.09
N THR A 108 -17.45 -13.44 -22.58
CA THR A 108 -18.23 -12.53 -23.43
C THR A 108 -17.30 -11.41 -23.90
N THR A 109 -16.92 -11.44 -25.18
CA THR A 109 -15.97 -10.48 -25.78
C THR A 109 -16.65 -9.35 -26.55
N GLU A 110 -17.94 -9.48 -26.81
CA GLU A 110 -18.75 -8.51 -27.55
C GLU A 110 -20.04 -8.20 -26.80
N LEU A 111 -20.56 -6.98 -27.01
CA LEU A 111 -21.86 -6.59 -26.48
C LEU A 111 -22.97 -7.40 -27.19
N PRO A 112 -23.95 -7.96 -26.48
CA PRO A 112 -25.03 -8.68 -27.14
C PRO A 112 -25.86 -7.73 -28.02
N SER A 113 -26.19 -8.17 -29.23
CA SER A 113 -26.97 -7.37 -30.21
C SER A 113 -28.34 -6.95 -29.70
N LYS A 114 -28.90 -7.71 -28.74
CA LYS A 114 -30.10 -7.37 -27.99
C LYS A 114 -29.82 -7.51 -26.50
N GLY A 115 -30.30 -6.56 -25.71
CA GLY A 115 -30.17 -6.61 -24.25
C GLY A 115 -30.77 -7.88 -23.67
N LEU A 116 -30.04 -8.50 -22.73
CA LEU A 116 -30.55 -9.66 -22.00
C LEU A 116 -31.68 -9.24 -21.06
N SER A 117 -32.65 -10.14 -20.83
CA SER A 117 -33.66 -9.92 -19.79
C SER A 117 -33.02 -9.94 -18.40
N GLN A 118 -33.63 -9.26 -17.43
CA GLN A 118 -33.14 -9.24 -16.04
C GLN A 118 -32.91 -10.65 -15.50
N ALA A 119 -33.84 -11.59 -15.74
CA ALA A 119 -33.71 -12.98 -15.31
C ALA A 119 -32.45 -13.66 -15.89
N LYS A 120 -32.15 -13.46 -17.18
CA LYS A 120 -30.96 -14.01 -17.84
C LYS A 120 -29.67 -13.37 -17.33
N VAL A 121 -29.68 -12.07 -17.02
CA VAL A 121 -28.54 -11.40 -16.39
C VAL A 121 -28.29 -12.01 -15.00
N MET A 122 -29.34 -12.18 -14.19
CA MET A 122 -29.22 -12.77 -12.86
C MET A 122 -28.76 -14.24 -12.90
N GLU A 123 -29.18 -15.01 -13.90
CA GLU A 123 -28.69 -16.38 -14.14
C GLU A 123 -27.18 -16.38 -14.40
N LYS A 124 -26.68 -15.49 -15.27
CA LYS A 124 -25.24 -15.35 -15.53
C LYS A 124 -24.44 -14.93 -14.30
N ILE A 125 -24.96 -14.00 -13.49
CA ILE A 125 -24.30 -13.61 -12.24
C ILE A 125 -24.20 -14.80 -11.27
N LYS A 126 -25.24 -15.62 -11.17
CA LYS A 126 -25.20 -16.85 -10.36
C LYS A 126 -24.19 -17.86 -10.91
N GLU A 127 -24.09 -18.00 -12.22
CA GLU A 127 -23.09 -18.83 -12.89
C GLU A 127 -21.66 -18.39 -12.51
N TYR A 128 -21.39 -17.09 -12.56
CA TYR A 128 -20.09 -16.51 -12.19
C TYR A 128 -19.77 -16.66 -10.71
N ASP A 129 -20.76 -16.54 -9.83
CA ASP A 129 -20.55 -16.78 -8.40
C ASP A 129 -20.07 -18.21 -8.12
N THR A 130 -20.42 -19.18 -8.97
CA THR A 130 -19.90 -20.55 -8.81
C THR A 130 -18.39 -20.66 -9.03
N LEU A 131 -17.74 -19.69 -9.69
CA LEU A 131 -16.28 -19.67 -9.89
C LEU A 131 -15.52 -19.42 -8.58
N ASN A 132 -16.19 -18.97 -7.53
CA ASN A 132 -15.61 -18.77 -6.21
C ASN A 132 -15.36 -20.13 -5.52
N GLU A 133 -14.15 -20.67 -5.66
CA GLU A 133 -13.77 -21.93 -5.00
C GLU A 133 -13.46 -21.76 -3.50
N VAL A 134 -12.98 -20.57 -3.13
CA VAL A 134 -12.55 -20.27 -1.75
C VAL A 134 -13.74 -19.89 -0.88
N LYS A 135 -14.00 -20.72 0.13
CA LYS A 135 -15.11 -20.54 1.09
C LYS A 135 -14.74 -19.52 2.18
N TRP A 136 -14.81 -18.24 1.83
CA TRP A 136 -14.49 -17.14 2.74
C TRP A 136 -15.46 -17.05 3.94
N ASP A 137 -16.72 -17.44 3.75
CA ASP A 137 -17.79 -17.49 4.75
C ASP A 137 -17.46 -18.41 5.95
N LYS A 138 -16.61 -19.42 5.72
CA LYS A 138 -16.13 -20.37 6.74
C LYS A 138 -14.95 -19.86 7.58
N GLY A 139 -14.50 -18.62 7.37
CA GLY A 139 -13.40 -18.04 8.13
C GLY A 139 -12.02 -18.64 7.81
N LEU A 140 -11.84 -19.18 6.60
CA LEU A 140 -10.58 -19.79 6.15
C LEU A 140 -9.66 -18.80 5.40
N VAL A 141 -10.06 -17.53 5.28
CA VAL A 141 -9.38 -16.53 4.46
C VAL A 141 -8.87 -15.39 5.33
N SER A 142 -7.56 -15.15 5.28
CA SER A 142 -6.88 -14.05 5.96
C SER A 142 -7.35 -12.69 5.43
N GLY A 143 -7.96 -11.88 6.29
CA GLY A 143 -8.49 -10.58 5.88
C GLY A 143 -9.61 -10.74 4.84
N ALA A 144 -9.46 -10.09 3.68
CA ALA A 144 -10.39 -10.07 2.54
C ALA A 144 -11.83 -9.60 2.87
N VAL A 145 -12.57 -10.38 3.65
CA VAL A 145 -13.95 -10.12 4.10
C VAL A 145 -13.97 -9.88 5.62
N TYR A 146 -14.47 -8.73 6.03
CA TYR A 146 -14.34 -8.25 7.41
C TYR A 146 -15.58 -8.47 8.30
N TRP A 147 -16.75 -8.69 7.70
CA TRP A 147 -18.02 -8.91 8.41
C TRP A 147 -18.70 -10.21 7.96
N GLY A 148 -19.31 -10.21 6.77
CA GLY A 148 -19.83 -11.42 6.11
C GLY A 148 -21.19 -11.94 6.59
N ASP A 149 -21.84 -11.28 7.55
CA ASP A 149 -23.20 -11.63 7.98
C ASP A 149 -24.28 -11.07 7.04
N GLU A 150 -25.39 -11.80 6.89
CA GLU A 150 -26.49 -11.47 5.98
C GLU A 150 -27.28 -10.23 6.42
N SER A 151 -27.46 -10.00 7.73
CA SER A 151 -28.31 -8.90 8.22
C SER A 151 -27.74 -7.54 7.84
N LEU A 152 -26.44 -7.34 8.08
CA LEU A 152 -25.74 -6.12 7.65
C LEU A 152 -25.70 -6.05 6.13
N THR A 153 -25.40 -7.16 5.44
CA THR A 153 -25.32 -7.17 3.96
C THR A 153 -26.63 -6.71 3.32
N ASN A 154 -27.78 -7.20 3.82
CA ASN A 154 -29.10 -6.81 3.33
C ASN A 154 -29.40 -5.32 3.57
N LEU A 155 -29.02 -4.77 4.73
CA LEU A 155 -29.12 -3.34 5.00
C LEU A 155 -28.28 -2.53 3.98
N LEU A 156 -27.02 -2.94 3.76
CA LEU A 156 -26.10 -2.22 2.88
C LEU A 156 -26.55 -2.25 1.41
N VAL A 157 -27.04 -3.39 0.93
CA VAL A 157 -27.56 -3.51 -0.45
C VAL A 157 -28.80 -2.63 -0.63
N LYS A 158 -29.71 -2.59 0.35
CA LYS A 158 -30.87 -1.72 0.29
C LYS A 158 -30.47 -0.24 0.25
N VAL A 159 -29.62 0.19 1.18
CA VAL A 159 -29.12 1.58 1.23
C VAL A 159 -28.35 1.94 -0.05
N TYR A 160 -27.53 1.02 -0.57
CA TYR A 160 -26.86 1.24 -1.84
C TYR A 160 -27.87 1.44 -2.98
N GLY A 161 -28.92 0.62 -3.04
CA GLY A 161 -30.00 0.75 -4.02
C GLY A 161 -30.70 2.12 -3.98
N ASP A 162 -31.03 2.60 -2.77
CA ASP A 162 -31.67 3.91 -2.56
C ASP A 162 -30.81 5.09 -3.05
N PHE A 163 -29.48 4.91 -3.12
CA PHE A 163 -28.51 5.93 -3.50
C PHE A 163 -27.70 5.57 -4.75
N ALA A 164 -28.13 4.59 -5.55
CA ALA A 164 -27.35 4.04 -6.67
C ALA A 164 -26.91 5.10 -7.70
N TRP A 165 -27.74 6.12 -7.92
CA TRP A 165 -27.52 7.20 -8.90
C TRP A 165 -26.90 8.46 -8.29
N SER A 166 -26.67 8.48 -6.98
CA SER A 166 -26.15 9.66 -6.32
C SER A 166 -24.67 9.86 -6.64
N ASN A 167 -24.31 11.08 -7.01
CA ASN A 167 -22.94 11.47 -7.33
C ASN A 167 -22.55 12.72 -6.52
N PRO A 168 -21.66 12.62 -5.53
CA PRO A 168 -21.30 13.74 -4.67
C PRO A 168 -20.49 14.85 -5.39
N LEU A 169 -20.18 14.69 -6.69
CA LEU A 169 -19.72 15.79 -7.54
C LEU A 169 -20.79 16.89 -7.69
N HIS A 170 -22.08 16.55 -7.54
CA HIS A 170 -23.21 17.47 -7.64
C HIS A 170 -23.88 17.63 -6.26
N PRO A 171 -23.25 18.35 -5.30
CA PRO A 171 -23.76 18.46 -3.94
C PRO A 171 -25.07 19.26 -3.83
N ASP A 172 -25.38 20.07 -4.83
CA ASP A 172 -26.64 20.79 -5.03
C ASP A 172 -27.79 19.84 -5.40
N ILE A 173 -27.51 18.81 -6.20
CA ILE A 173 -28.49 17.77 -6.58
C ILE A 173 -28.60 16.70 -5.48
N PHE A 174 -27.48 16.31 -4.85
CA PHE A 174 -27.42 15.23 -3.87
C PHE A 174 -26.95 15.69 -2.46
N PRO A 175 -27.66 16.65 -1.82
CA PRO A 175 -27.25 17.18 -0.52
C PRO A 175 -27.27 16.13 0.61
N GLY A 176 -28.11 15.09 0.48
CA GLY A 176 -28.18 13.97 1.42
C GLY A 176 -26.88 13.15 1.48
N VAL A 177 -26.31 12.79 0.33
CA VAL A 177 -25.01 12.08 0.29
C VAL A 177 -23.89 12.98 0.78
N ARG A 178 -23.89 14.26 0.40
CA ARG A 178 -22.95 15.24 0.95
C ARG A 178 -23.05 15.29 2.46
N LYS A 179 -24.26 15.28 3.03
CA LYS A 179 -24.50 15.24 4.49
C LYS A 179 -23.81 14.03 5.11
N MET A 180 -24.13 12.83 4.63
CA MET A 180 -23.57 11.57 5.11
C MET A 180 -22.04 11.53 4.99
N GLU A 181 -21.47 12.01 3.88
CA GLU A 181 -20.00 12.06 3.68
C GLU A 181 -19.29 12.88 4.77
N ALA A 182 -19.82 14.06 5.09
CA ALA A 182 -19.23 14.90 6.13
C ALA A 182 -19.40 14.31 7.53
N GLU A 183 -20.50 13.61 7.78
CA GLU A 183 -20.74 12.92 9.06
C GLU A 183 -19.79 11.74 9.24
N VAL A 184 -19.55 10.94 8.20
CA VAL A 184 -18.52 9.88 8.21
C VAL A 184 -17.15 10.45 8.59
N VAL A 185 -16.73 11.54 7.93
CA VAL A 185 -15.47 12.21 8.25
C VAL A 185 -15.44 12.72 9.69
N ARG A 186 -16.50 13.39 10.16
CA ARG A 186 -16.54 13.94 11.51
C ARG A 186 -16.55 12.84 12.57
N MET A 187 -17.31 11.77 12.38
CA MET A 187 -17.29 10.62 13.29
C MET A 187 -15.90 9.99 13.37
N ALA A 188 -15.24 9.79 12.22
CA ALA A 188 -13.87 9.29 12.21
C ALA A 188 -12.89 10.25 12.92
N CYS A 189 -12.98 11.57 12.66
CA CYS A 189 -12.22 12.56 13.41
C CYS A 189 -12.42 12.44 14.92
N THR A 190 -13.66 12.28 15.39
CA THR A 190 -13.98 12.12 16.81
C THR A 190 -13.40 10.82 17.38
N LEU A 191 -13.49 9.70 16.66
CA LEU A 191 -12.92 8.41 17.07
C LEU A 191 -11.39 8.48 17.24
N PHE A 192 -10.71 9.26 16.41
CA PHE A 192 -9.27 9.54 16.51
C PHE A 192 -8.94 10.76 17.39
N HIS A 193 -9.87 11.17 18.26
CA HIS A 193 -9.70 12.28 19.21
C HIS A 193 -9.27 13.61 18.56
N GLY A 194 -9.72 13.85 17.34
CA GLY A 194 -9.52 15.11 16.64
C GLY A 194 -10.39 16.22 17.24
N GLY A 195 -9.78 17.37 17.49
CA GLY A 195 -10.48 18.57 17.97
C GLY A 195 -11.34 19.26 16.89
N PRO A 196 -11.89 20.45 17.16
CA PRO A 196 -12.73 21.18 16.21
C PRO A 196 -12.02 21.53 14.89
N ASN A 197 -10.69 21.67 14.93
CA ASN A 197 -9.87 21.97 13.76
C ASN A 197 -9.63 20.75 12.86
N SER A 198 -9.80 19.54 13.40
CA SER A 198 -9.59 18.33 12.61
C SER A 198 -10.63 18.21 11.51
N CYS A 199 -10.20 17.67 10.39
CA CYS A 199 -11.00 17.62 9.17
C CYS A 199 -10.53 16.46 8.28
N GLY A 200 -11.21 16.20 7.18
CA GLY A 200 -10.84 15.10 6.28
C GLY A 200 -11.73 15.01 5.06
N THR A 201 -11.60 13.92 4.32
CA THR A 201 -12.45 13.55 3.17
C THR A 201 -12.63 12.04 3.11
N VAL A 202 -13.75 11.58 2.55
CA VAL A 202 -13.91 10.17 2.17
C VAL A 202 -13.13 9.92 0.88
N THR A 203 -12.50 8.75 0.78
CA THR A 203 -11.75 8.29 -0.40
C THR A 203 -12.25 6.90 -0.81
N SER A 204 -11.84 6.42 -1.98
CA SER A 204 -12.20 5.08 -2.50
C SER A 204 -11.55 3.92 -1.73
N GLY A 205 -10.56 4.20 -0.88
CA GLY A 205 -9.83 3.17 -0.15
C GLY A 205 -8.51 3.68 0.42
N GLY A 206 -7.85 2.86 1.24
CA GLY A 206 -6.64 3.26 1.94
C GLY A 206 -5.48 3.68 1.04
N THR A 207 -5.39 3.09 -0.17
CA THR A 207 -4.41 3.54 -1.17
C THR A 207 -4.64 5.00 -1.55
N GLU A 208 -5.87 5.41 -1.87
CA GLU A 208 -6.17 6.81 -2.17
C GLU A 208 -5.93 7.69 -0.95
N SER A 209 -6.29 7.28 0.27
CA SER A 209 -6.01 8.04 1.49
C SER A 209 -4.53 8.34 1.69
N ILE A 210 -3.66 7.34 1.47
CA ILE A 210 -2.20 7.48 1.53
C ILE A 210 -1.70 8.40 0.41
N LEU A 211 -2.20 8.22 -0.82
CA LEU A 211 -1.83 9.08 -1.95
C LEU A 211 -2.18 10.55 -1.68
N MET A 212 -3.38 10.83 -1.15
CA MET A 212 -3.81 12.20 -0.83
C MET A 212 -2.92 12.83 0.25
N ALA A 213 -2.55 12.09 1.29
CA ALA A 213 -1.63 12.57 2.32
C ALA A 213 -0.25 12.90 1.75
N CYS A 214 0.31 11.99 0.93
CA CYS A 214 1.60 12.21 0.28
C CYS A 214 1.58 13.43 -0.65
N LYS A 215 0.53 13.57 -1.47
CA LYS A 215 0.35 14.72 -2.36
C LYS A 215 0.27 16.03 -1.57
N ALA A 216 -0.52 16.07 -0.50
CA ALA A 216 -0.66 17.25 0.34
C ALA A 216 0.70 17.68 0.94
N TYR A 217 1.46 16.74 1.50
CA TYR A 217 2.76 17.04 2.11
C TYR A 217 3.86 17.35 1.10
N ARG A 218 3.78 16.79 -0.11
CA ARG A 218 4.63 17.21 -1.22
C ARG A 218 4.41 18.67 -1.58
N ASP A 219 3.15 19.09 -1.73
CA ASP A 219 2.83 20.46 -2.14
C ASP A 219 3.23 21.48 -1.06
N ILE A 220 3.05 21.12 0.23
CA ILE A 220 3.60 21.90 1.36
C ILE A 220 5.13 21.98 1.31
N ALA A 221 5.81 20.89 0.94
CA ALA A 221 7.27 20.90 0.79
C ALA A 221 7.72 21.78 -0.39
N TYR A 222 6.96 21.82 -1.49
CA TYR A 222 7.22 22.73 -2.59
C TYR A 222 7.15 24.20 -2.17
N GLU A 223 6.16 24.59 -1.36
CA GLU A 223 6.10 25.95 -0.82
C GLU A 223 7.26 26.29 0.12
N ARG A 224 7.80 25.28 0.81
CA ARG A 224 9.05 25.41 1.59
C ARG A 224 10.31 25.47 0.72
N GLY A 225 10.20 25.41 -0.61
CA GLY A 225 11.31 25.45 -1.57
C GLY A 225 11.98 24.10 -1.84
N VAL A 226 11.39 22.98 -1.41
CA VAL A 226 11.96 21.64 -1.60
C VAL A 226 11.67 21.13 -3.02
N LYS A 227 12.68 21.06 -3.88
CA LYS A 227 12.51 20.57 -5.27
C LYS A 227 12.32 19.07 -5.42
N HIS A 228 12.85 18.28 -4.48
CA HIS A 228 12.79 16.81 -4.51
C HIS A 228 12.30 16.27 -3.16
N PRO A 229 10.99 16.32 -2.88
CA PRO A 229 10.41 15.92 -1.60
C PRO A 229 10.71 14.45 -1.24
N GLU A 230 11.08 14.20 0.01
CA GLU A 230 11.38 12.85 0.54
C GLU A 230 10.28 12.37 1.51
N ILE A 231 9.85 11.12 1.35
CA ILE A 231 9.00 10.38 2.30
C ILE A 231 9.93 9.50 3.14
N LEU A 232 9.96 9.70 4.46
CA LEU A 232 10.70 8.81 5.38
C LEU A 232 9.71 7.84 6.02
N ALA A 233 9.83 6.57 5.69
CA ALA A 233 8.87 5.56 6.09
C ALA A 233 9.56 4.23 6.45
N PRO A 234 9.08 3.47 7.45
CA PRO A 234 9.57 2.12 7.73
C PRO A 234 9.58 1.21 6.48
N VAL A 235 10.43 0.18 6.41
CA VAL A 235 10.36 -0.84 5.35
C VAL A 235 9.03 -1.63 5.36
N SER A 236 8.30 -1.63 6.48
CA SER A 236 7.03 -2.34 6.65
C SER A 236 5.80 -1.54 6.23
N VAL A 237 5.94 -0.29 5.78
CA VAL A 237 4.77 0.51 5.37
C VAL A 237 4.08 -0.10 4.15
N HIS A 238 2.82 0.27 3.95
CA HIS A 238 2.05 -0.20 2.80
C HIS A 238 2.71 0.20 1.48
N ALA A 239 2.68 -0.68 0.47
CA ALA A 239 3.21 -0.42 -0.88
C ALA A 239 2.56 0.78 -1.61
N ALA A 240 1.49 1.36 -1.03
CA ALA A 240 0.91 2.62 -1.51
C ALA A 240 1.87 3.80 -1.36
N PHE A 241 2.84 3.76 -0.43
CA PHE A 241 3.87 4.78 -0.32
C PHE A 241 4.87 4.71 -1.50
N ASP A 242 5.24 3.51 -1.96
CA ASP A 242 6.02 3.33 -3.20
C ASP A 242 5.24 3.86 -4.41
N LYS A 243 3.95 3.55 -4.49
CA LYS A 243 3.05 4.07 -5.53
C LYS A 243 2.96 5.60 -5.48
N ALA A 244 2.86 6.19 -4.28
CA ALA A 244 2.85 7.64 -4.09
C ALA A 244 4.17 8.29 -4.56
N ALA A 245 5.30 7.71 -4.15
CA ALA A 245 6.61 8.16 -4.56
C ALA A 245 6.77 8.14 -6.08
N HIS A 246 6.32 7.05 -6.72
CA HIS A 246 6.32 6.92 -8.17
C HIS A 246 5.41 7.94 -8.86
N TYR A 247 4.13 8.04 -8.47
CA TYR A 247 3.15 8.91 -9.12
C TYR A 247 3.45 10.40 -8.93
N PHE A 248 3.97 10.79 -7.77
CA PHE A 248 4.13 12.19 -7.40
C PHE A 248 5.56 12.70 -7.49
N GLY A 249 6.51 11.87 -7.94
CA GLY A 249 7.91 12.24 -8.11
C GLY A 249 8.64 12.48 -6.79
N MET A 250 8.23 11.79 -5.72
CA MET A 250 8.87 11.88 -4.41
C MET A 250 9.93 10.78 -4.26
N LYS A 251 10.89 10.97 -3.36
CA LYS A 251 11.87 9.94 -3.01
C LYS A 251 11.43 9.22 -1.74
N LEU A 252 11.18 7.92 -1.82
CA LEU A 252 10.90 7.09 -0.64
C LEU A 252 12.22 6.62 -0.01
N VAL A 253 12.42 6.96 1.26
CA VAL A 253 13.56 6.53 2.07
C VAL A 253 13.05 5.53 3.10
N HIS A 254 13.30 4.25 2.84
CA HIS A 254 12.93 3.19 3.76
C HIS A 254 13.83 3.15 5.00
N ILE A 255 13.21 3.16 6.16
CA ILE A 255 13.86 3.06 7.47
C ILE A 255 13.80 1.60 7.94
N PRO A 256 14.93 1.01 8.39
CA PRO A 256 14.95 -0.38 8.86
C PRO A 256 14.09 -0.56 10.12
N LEU A 257 13.67 -1.80 10.36
CA LEU A 257 13.03 -2.21 11.60
C LEU A 257 14.06 -2.73 12.59
N ASP A 258 13.71 -2.71 13.86
CA ASP A 258 14.38 -3.53 14.86
C ASP A 258 14.02 -5.02 14.64
N ASN A 259 15.04 -5.87 14.51
CA ASN A 259 14.88 -7.27 14.15
C ASN A 259 14.13 -8.12 15.18
N LYS A 260 13.94 -7.63 16.41
CA LYS A 260 13.24 -8.38 17.47
C LYS A 260 11.78 -7.93 17.59
N THR A 261 11.58 -6.62 17.65
CA THR A 261 10.27 -6.02 17.88
C THR A 261 9.49 -5.79 16.59
N MET A 262 10.17 -5.77 15.44
CA MET A 262 9.62 -5.43 14.12
C MET A 262 8.99 -4.02 14.06
N LYS A 263 9.40 -3.14 14.98
CA LYS A 263 9.07 -1.71 15.02
C LYS A 263 10.11 -0.91 14.26
N VAL A 264 9.76 0.25 13.72
CA VAL A 264 10.75 1.12 13.06
C VAL A 264 11.87 1.58 14.00
N ASP A 265 13.12 1.58 13.51
CA ASP A 265 14.25 2.17 14.22
C ASP A 265 14.15 3.72 14.16
N VAL A 266 13.64 4.31 15.24
CA VAL A 266 13.49 5.77 15.41
C VAL A 266 14.84 6.49 15.30
N LYS A 267 15.96 5.87 15.73
CA LYS A 267 17.29 6.47 15.62
C LYS A 267 17.74 6.50 14.16
N ALA A 268 17.45 5.45 13.38
CA ALA A 268 17.70 5.43 11.94
C ALA A 268 16.84 6.46 11.21
N MET A 269 15.55 6.57 11.56
CA MET A 269 14.68 7.61 11.00
C MET A 269 15.24 9.01 11.25
N ARG A 270 15.65 9.31 12.49
CA ARG A 270 16.26 10.59 12.85
C ARG A 270 17.51 10.89 12.02
N ARG A 271 18.38 9.91 11.78
CA ARG A 271 19.60 10.08 10.95
C ARG A 271 19.28 10.32 9.47
N ALA A 272 18.15 9.81 8.99
CA ALA A 272 17.73 9.95 7.60
C ALA A 272 17.07 11.30 7.30
N ILE A 273 16.61 12.04 8.32
CA ILE A 273 15.96 13.35 8.12
C ILE A 273 16.91 14.30 7.41
N SER A 274 16.41 14.92 6.35
CA SER A 274 17.13 15.87 5.52
C SER A 274 16.31 17.14 5.32
N LYS A 275 16.92 18.17 4.72
CA LYS A 275 16.21 19.39 4.31
C LYS A 275 15.09 19.14 3.29
N ASN A 276 15.14 18.00 2.60
CA ASN A 276 14.15 17.62 1.59
C ASN A 276 13.00 16.79 2.18
N THR A 277 13.05 16.41 3.46
CA THR A 277 12.01 15.59 4.08
C THR A 277 10.67 16.33 4.12
N ALA A 278 9.69 15.74 3.43
CA ALA A 278 8.34 16.27 3.32
C ALA A 278 7.39 15.65 4.33
N MET A 279 7.60 14.37 4.69
CA MET A 279 6.78 13.69 5.69
C MET A 279 7.50 12.54 6.38
N LEU A 280 7.11 12.28 7.63
CA LEU A 280 7.43 11.06 8.39
C LEU A 280 6.21 10.14 8.42
N VAL A 281 6.42 8.82 8.38
CA VAL A 281 5.35 7.83 8.37
C VAL A 281 5.53 6.80 9.49
N CYS A 282 4.41 6.41 10.10
CA CYS A 282 4.29 5.25 10.99
C CYS A 282 3.01 4.49 10.65
N SER A 283 2.96 3.20 10.97
CA SER A 283 1.77 2.37 10.79
C SER A 283 1.15 1.93 12.13
N ALA A 284 -0.18 1.83 12.16
CA ALA A 284 -0.97 1.44 13.32
C ALA A 284 -2.07 0.41 12.97
N PRO A 285 -1.75 -0.89 12.89
CA PRO A 285 -0.40 -1.47 12.75
C PRO A 285 0.06 -1.56 11.28
N GLN A 286 1.34 -1.89 11.06
CA GLN A 286 1.81 -2.29 9.73
C GLN A 286 1.22 -3.64 9.29
N PHE A 287 0.90 -3.75 8.00
CA PHE A 287 0.23 -4.92 7.42
C PHE A 287 1.05 -6.22 7.53
N PRO A 288 2.36 -6.25 7.21
CA PRO A 288 3.13 -7.50 7.24
C PRO A 288 3.06 -8.27 8.58
N HIS A 289 3.41 -7.64 9.70
CA HIS A 289 3.59 -8.33 10.98
C HIS A 289 2.60 -7.90 12.08
N GLY A 290 1.67 -6.98 11.80
CA GLY A 290 0.66 -6.57 12.78
C GLY A 290 1.19 -5.74 13.95
N ILE A 291 2.35 -5.09 13.78
CA ILE A 291 3.01 -4.30 14.82
C ILE A 291 2.64 -2.82 14.70
N ILE A 292 2.37 -2.17 15.84
CA ILE A 292 2.20 -0.71 15.90
C ILE A 292 3.58 -0.07 16.06
N ASP A 293 3.91 0.87 15.18
CA ASP A 293 5.15 1.66 15.28
C ASP A 293 5.14 2.57 16.53
N PRO A 294 6.32 2.97 17.05
CA PRO A 294 6.44 3.91 18.17
C PRO A 294 6.04 5.34 17.77
N ILE A 295 4.73 5.58 17.64
CA ILE A 295 4.15 6.82 17.13
C ILE A 295 4.54 8.03 17.96
N GLU A 296 4.50 7.93 19.29
CA GLU A 296 4.90 9.05 20.17
C GLU A 296 6.36 9.44 20.00
N GLU A 297 7.25 8.49 19.74
CA GLU A 297 8.68 8.75 19.54
C GLU A 297 8.95 9.41 18.19
N VAL A 298 8.29 8.94 17.13
CA VAL A 298 8.40 9.56 15.79
C VAL A 298 7.73 10.93 15.76
N ALA A 299 6.62 11.12 16.47
CA ALA A 299 5.96 12.41 16.60
C ALA A 299 6.86 13.46 17.28
N LYS A 300 7.69 13.07 18.25
CA LYS A 300 8.72 13.96 18.82
C LYS A 300 9.72 14.43 17.77
N LEU A 301 10.10 13.58 16.80
CA LEU A 301 10.92 14.00 15.66
C LEU A 301 10.15 14.97 14.75
N ALA A 302 8.90 14.64 14.41
CA ALA A 302 8.03 15.49 13.59
C ALA A 302 7.93 16.91 14.15
N VAL A 303 7.69 17.04 15.45
CA VAL A 303 7.64 18.33 16.16
C VAL A 303 9.00 19.02 16.14
N ARG A 304 10.09 18.32 16.50
CA ARG A 304 11.44 18.88 16.59
C ARG A 304 11.93 19.45 15.25
N TYR A 305 11.65 18.77 14.15
CA TYR A 305 12.11 19.15 12.82
C TYR A 305 11.06 19.92 12.01
N ASN A 306 9.87 20.17 12.58
CA ASN A 306 8.72 20.81 11.91
C ASN A 306 8.37 20.13 10.58
N ILE A 307 8.24 18.80 10.61
CA ILE A 307 7.91 17.95 9.46
C ILE A 307 6.54 17.31 9.74
N PRO A 308 5.60 17.33 8.79
CA PRO A 308 4.35 16.59 8.93
C PRO A 308 4.56 15.09 9.19
N MET A 309 3.74 14.52 10.07
CA MET A 309 3.68 13.08 10.32
C MET A 309 2.33 12.52 9.89
N HIS A 310 2.39 11.40 9.17
CA HIS A 310 1.23 10.59 8.80
C HIS A 310 1.24 9.28 9.61
N VAL A 311 0.10 8.95 10.20
CA VAL A 311 -0.14 7.63 10.79
C VAL A 311 -1.05 6.83 9.86
N ASP A 312 -0.50 5.78 9.26
CA ASP A 312 -1.27 4.81 8.47
C ASP A 312 -2.01 3.87 9.42
N ALA A 313 -3.27 4.20 9.71
CA ALA A 313 -4.20 3.34 10.44
C ALA A 313 -5.23 2.70 9.49
N CYS A 314 -4.91 2.53 8.20
CA CYS A 314 -5.84 1.94 7.24
C CYS A 314 -6.29 0.55 7.70
N LEU A 315 -5.34 -0.30 8.12
CA LEU A 315 -5.67 -1.61 8.66
C LEU A 315 -6.29 -1.53 10.06
N GLY A 316 -5.61 -0.92 11.03
CA GLY A 316 -6.04 -0.97 12.43
C GLY A 316 -7.20 -0.06 12.80
N GLY A 317 -7.53 0.94 11.97
CA GLY A 317 -8.27 2.15 12.36
C GLY A 317 -9.50 1.91 13.21
N PHE A 318 -10.49 1.18 12.70
CA PHE A 318 -11.74 0.88 13.40
C PHE A 318 -11.65 -0.30 14.39
N LEU A 319 -10.43 -0.75 14.73
CA LEU A 319 -10.17 -1.58 15.92
C LEU A 319 -9.46 -0.75 16.99
N ILE A 320 -8.33 -0.12 16.63
CA ILE A 320 -7.44 0.55 17.58
C ILE A 320 -8.14 1.67 18.37
N VAL A 321 -9.12 2.35 17.76
CA VAL A 321 -9.91 3.40 18.44
C VAL A 321 -10.87 2.85 19.51
N PHE A 322 -11.20 1.55 19.48
CA PHE A 322 -12.08 0.89 20.44
C PHE A 322 -11.35 -0.04 21.42
N MET A 323 -10.05 -0.29 21.19
CA MET A 323 -9.22 -1.22 21.97
C MET A 323 -9.26 -0.98 23.48
N ALA A 324 -9.18 0.27 23.94
CA ALA A 324 -9.26 0.60 25.36
C ALA A 324 -10.61 0.20 25.98
N LYS A 325 -11.72 0.50 25.29
CA LYS A 325 -13.08 0.11 25.73
C LYS A 325 -13.31 -1.40 25.65
N ALA A 326 -12.62 -2.08 24.73
CA ALA A 326 -12.65 -3.53 24.59
C ALA A 326 -11.79 -4.28 25.64
N GLY A 327 -11.04 -3.56 26.49
CA GLY A 327 -10.21 -4.14 27.56
C GLY A 327 -8.74 -4.39 27.17
N TYR A 328 -8.28 -3.82 26.05
CA TYR A 328 -6.92 -4.00 25.53
C TYR A 328 -6.27 -2.62 25.27
N PRO A 329 -5.96 -1.82 26.30
CA PRO A 329 -5.44 -0.47 26.09
C PRO A 329 -4.11 -0.48 25.31
N LEU A 330 -3.96 0.48 24.39
CA LEU A 330 -2.75 0.67 23.57
C LEU A 330 -2.06 1.98 23.92
N ALA A 331 -0.78 2.10 23.57
CA ALA A 331 -0.09 3.39 23.57
C ALA A 331 -0.78 4.39 22.62
N PRO A 332 -0.73 5.71 22.91
CA PRO A 332 -1.33 6.74 22.05
C PRO A 332 -0.82 6.69 20.59
N PHE A 333 -1.75 6.76 19.64
CA PHE A 333 -1.46 6.63 18.20
C PHE A 333 -2.14 7.70 17.32
N ASP A 334 -3.02 8.53 17.88
CA ASP A 334 -3.93 9.40 17.14
C ASP A 334 -3.64 10.90 17.35
N PHE A 335 -4.61 11.79 17.08
CA PHE A 335 -4.42 13.24 17.19
C PHE A 335 -4.15 13.73 18.61
N ARG A 336 -4.28 12.89 19.65
CA ARG A 336 -3.78 13.21 21.01
C ARG A 336 -2.26 13.34 21.05
N VAL A 337 -1.56 12.69 20.13
CA VAL A 337 -0.09 12.73 20.03
C VAL A 337 0.32 13.99 19.27
N LYS A 338 0.86 14.97 20.00
CA LYS A 338 1.41 16.20 19.40
C LYS A 338 2.51 15.85 18.38
N GLY A 339 2.25 16.17 17.11
CA GLY A 339 3.12 15.86 15.98
C GLY A 339 2.41 15.06 14.90
N VAL A 340 1.36 14.30 15.24
CA VAL A 340 0.51 13.61 14.26
C VAL A 340 -0.32 14.64 13.51
N THR A 341 -0.08 14.75 12.20
CA THR A 341 -0.74 15.75 11.36
C THR A 341 -1.81 15.19 10.44
N SER A 342 -1.74 13.89 10.10
CA SER A 342 -2.81 13.17 9.40
C SER A 342 -2.87 11.69 9.79
N ILE A 343 -4.04 11.09 9.56
CA ILE A 343 -4.34 9.68 9.82
C ILE A 343 -5.21 9.15 8.68
N SER A 344 -4.85 8.02 8.09
CA SER A 344 -5.74 7.26 7.18
C SER A 344 -6.43 6.12 7.93
N ALA A 345 -7.70 5.84 7.63
CA ALA A 345 -8.44 4.74 8.27
C ALA A 345 -9.48 4.14 7.31
N ASP A 346 -9.45 2.82 7.09
CA ASP A 346 -10.35 2.19 6.12
C ASP A 346 -11.69 1.81 6.76
N THR A 347 -12.74 2.52 6.36
CA THR A 347 -14.12 2.15 6.72
C THR A 347 -14.51 0.80 6.10
N HIS A 348 -13.98 0.43 4.92
CA HIS A 348 -14.26 -0.87 4.27
C HIS A 348 -13.51 -2.08 4.85
N LYS A 349 -12.68 -1.87 5.89
CA LYS A 349 -12.03 -2.93 6.66
C LYS A 349 -12.81 -3.17 7.95
N TYR A 350 -12.24 -2.84 9.11
CA TYR A 350 -12.93 -3.00 10.40
C TYR A 350 -14.00 -1.93 10.68
N GLY A 351 -14.19 -0.97 9.78
CA GLY A 351 -15.41 -0.14 9.78
C GLY A 351 -16.63 -0.90 9.25
N TYR A 352 -16.41 -2.06 8.61
CA TYR A 352 -17.41 -2.97 8.04
C TYR A 352 -18.28 -2.39 6.91
N ALA A 353 -17.90 -1.22 6.38
CA ALA A 353 -18.53 -0.61 5.23
C ALA A 353 -18.28 -1.45 3.95
N PRO A 354 -19.08 -1.28 2.88
CA PRO A 354 -18.80 -1.95 1.62
C PRO A 354 -17.44 -1.53 1.04
N LYS A 355 -16.85 -2.40 0.21
CA LYS A 355 -15.62 -2.10 -0.53
C LYS A 355 -15.77 -0.81 -1.33
N GLY A 356 -14.71 0.01 -1.36
CA GLY A 356 -14.72 1.31 -2.05
C GLY A 356 -14.84 2.54 -1.12
N SER A 357 -14.55 2.41 0.19
CA SER A 357 -14.63 3.53 1.14
C SER A 357 -13.48 3.56 2.15
N SER A 358 -12.86 4.72 2.35
CA SER A 358 -11.89 5.00 3.42
C SER A 358 -11.97 6.47 3.79
N VAL A 359 -11.21 6.89 4.82
CA VAL A 359 -11.05 8.30 5.17
C VAL A 359 -9.57 8.68 5.27
N ILE A 360 -9.27 9.89 4.82
CA ILE A 360 -8.05 10.61 5.16
C ILE A 360 -8.42 11.80 6.06
N LEU A 361 -7.80 11.84 7.23
CA LEU A 361 -8.03 12.85 8.26
C LEU A 361 -6.77 13.70 8.43
N TYR A 362 -6.96 14.97 8.74
CA TYR A 362 -5.91 15.93 9.05
C TYR A 362 -6.23 16.63 10.38
N SER A 363 -5.17 16.93 11.12
CA SER A 363 -5.24 17.70 12.36
C SER A 363 -5.78 19.12 12.16
N ASP A 364 -5.60 19.70 10.96
CA ASP A 364 -5.97 21.06 10.62
C ASP A 364 -6.31 21.23 9.13
N LYS A 365 -7.22 22.16 8.81
CA LYS A 365 -7.64 22.48 7.44
C LYS A 365 -6.49 22.94 6.55
N LYS A 366 -5.47 23.61 7.11
CA LYS A 366 -4.30 24.07 6.36
C LYS A 366 -3.59 22.91 5.66
N TYR A 367 -3.57 21.71 6.24
CA TYR A 367 -2.98 20.53 5.58
C TYR A 367 -3.88 20.00 4.48
N ARG A 368 -5.19 19.90 4.76
CA ARG A 368 -6.17 19.36 3.82
C ARG A 368 -6.30 20.21 2.55
N GLN A 369 -6.13 21.53 2.63
CA GLN A 369 -6.20 22.42 1.46
C GLN A 369 -5.21 22.04 0.36
N TYR A 370 -4.01 21.57 0.71
CA TYR A 370 -3.02 21.11 -0.27
C TYR A 370 -3.38 19.80 -0.96
N GLN A 371 -4.34 19.04 -0.44
CA GLN A 371 -4.78 17.82 -1.11
C GLN A 371 -5.69 18.14 -2.30
N TYR A 372 -6.45 19.23 -2.23
CA TYR A 372 -7.45 19.58 -3.25
C TYR A 372 -6.83 19.80 -4.63
N PHE A 373 -7.66 19.62 -5.64
CA PHE A 373 -7.38 20.06 -7.00
C PHE A 373 -8.41 21.12 -7.40
N VAL A 374 -7.94 22.20 -8.04
CA VAL A 374 -8.78 23.29 -8.54
C VAL A 374 -8.29 23.69 -9.93
N ALA A 375 -9.19 23.67 -10.91
CA ALA A 375 -8.97 24.24 -12.23
C ALA A 375 -9.91 25.44 -12.41
N ALA A 376 -9.39 26.65 -12.15
CA ALA A 376 -10.16 27.88 -12.19
C ALA A 376 -10.51 28.33 -13.63
N ASP A 377 -9.63 28.05 -14.59
CA ASP A 377 -9.74 28.54 -15.96
C ASP A 377 -10.30 27.50 -16.95
N TRP A 378 -10.87 26.39 -16.46
CA TRP A 378 -11.41 25.36 -17.33
C TRP A 378 -12.69 25.84 -18.04
N GLN A 379 -12.78 25.62 -19.36
CA GLN A 379 -13.90 26.09 -20.18
C GLN A 379 -15.27 25.50 -19.79
N GLY A 380 -15.30 24.38 -19.06
CA GLY A 380 -16.52 23.79 -18.50
C GLY A 380 -17.03 24.46 -17.22
N GLY A 381 -16.36 25.53 -16.76
CA GLY A 381 -16.60 26.20 -15.48
C GLY A 381 -15.55 25.83 -14.44
N ILE A 382 -15.55 26.54 -13.30
CA ILE A 382 -14.61 26.27 -12.20
C ILE A 382 -14.81 24.83 -11.73
N TYR A 383 -13.73 24.03 -11.79
CA TYR A 383 -13.73 22.64 -11.34
C TYR A 383 -12.92 22.51 -10.05
N ALA A 384 -13.49 21.85 -9.04
CA ALA A 384 -12.80 21.55 -7.79
C ALA A 384 -13.13 20.12 -7.32
N SER A 385 -12.10 19.36 -6.91
CA SER A 385 -12.28 18.03 -6.33
C SER A 385 -11.55 17.89 -4.98
N PRO A 386 -12.19 17.23 -4.00
CA PRO A 386 -11.59 17.05 -2.67
C PRO A 386 -10.59 15.88 -2.62
N SER A 387 -10.66 14.95 -3.56
CA SER A 387 -9.80 13.76 -3.70
C SER A 387 -9.47 13.48 -5.18
N ILE A 388 -8.95 12.29 -5.52
CA ILE A 388 -8.51 11.96 -6.89
C ILE A 388 -9.67 11.99 -7.89
N ALA A 389 -10.83 11.45 -7.51
CA ALA A 389 -11.95 11.26 -8.42
C ALA A 389 -12.83 12.52 -8.57
N GLY A 390 -13.41 12.68 -9.75
CA GLY A 390 -14.54 13.58 -10.01
C GLY A 390 -15.86 12.93 -9.59
N SER A 391 -16.51 12.24 -10.53
CA SER A 391 -17.69 11.43 -10.24
C SER A 391 -17.37 10.27 -9.30
N ARG A 392 -18.21 10.05 -8.29
CA ARG A 392 -18.02 9.02 -7.26
C ARG A 392 -19.34 8.28 -6.95
N PRO A 393 -19.29 7.02 -6.50
CA PRO A 393 -20.49 6.25 -6.17
C PRO A 393 -21.06 6.68 -4.80
N GLY A 394 -22.07 7.55 -4.79
CA GLY A 394 -22.69 8.03 -3.55
C GLY A 394 -23.40 6.93 -2.76
N GLY A 395 -23.83 5.84 -3.41
CA GLY A 395 -24.34 4.64 -2.74
C GLY A 395 -23.35 4.00 -1.76
N ILE A 396 -22.04 4.03 -2.06
CA ILE A 396 -21.00 3.53 -1.15
C ILE A 396 -20.83 4.43 0.08
N ILE A 397 -20.93 5.75 -0.10
CA ILE A 397 -20.89 6.72 1.00
C ILE A 397 -22.10 6.53 1.92
N ALA A 398 -23.30 6.40 1.33
CA ALA A 398 -24.54 6.17 2.07
C ALA A 398 -24.47 4.86 2.87
N ALA A 399 -24.03 3.77 2.25
CA ALA A 399 -23.87 2.48 2.91
C ALA A 399 -22.80 2.53 4.02
N CYS A 400 -21.67 3.23 3.81
CA CYS A 400 -20.68 3.45 4.87
C CYS A 400 -21.26 4.19 6.07
N TRP A 401 -22.02 5.27 5.84
CA TRP A 401 -22.70 5.99 6.90
C TRP A 401 -23.69 5.09 7.64
N ALA A 402 -24.49 4.32 6.91
CA ALA A 402 -25.45 3.39 7.47
C ALA A 402 -24.77 2.31 8.33
N THR A 403 -23.62 1.78 7.91
CA THR A 403 -22.82 0.85 8.73
C THR A 403 -22.44 1.48 10.05
N MET A 404 -21.87 2.69 10.03
CA MET A 404 -21.41 3.35 11.26
C MET A 404 -22.57 3.62 12.22
N MET A 405 -23.74 4.01 11.69
CA MET A 405 -24.96 4.22 12.46
C MET A 405 -25.53 2.92 13.05
N TYR A 406 -25.56 1.86 12.24
CA TYR A 406 -26.08 0.56 12.64
C TYR A 406 -25.20 -0.12 13.70
N MET A 407 -23.88 -0.09 13.50
CA MET A 407 -22.93 -0.67 14.45
C MET A 407 -22.94 0.09 15.77
N GLY A 408 -22.92 1.42 15.71
CA GLY A 408 -22.72 2.28 16.88
C GLY A 408 -21.41 1.95 17.61
N GLU A 409 -21.16 2.61 18.73
CA GLU A 409 -19.95 2.35 19.51
C GLU A 409 -19.93 0.92 20.08
N ASN A 410 -21.05 0.46 20.65
CA ASN A 410 -21.13 -0.86 21.31
C ASN A 410 -20.83 -2.00 20.33
N GLY A 411 -21.40 -1.96 19.11
CA GLY A 411 -21.14 -2.98 18.10
C GLY A 411 -19.68 -3.03 17.68
N TYR A 412 -19.02 -1.87 17.54
CA TYR A 412 -17.59 -1.81 17.25
C TYR A 412 -16.73 -2.32 18.43
N VAL A 413 -17.07 -1.97 19.68
CA VAL A 413 -16.37 -2.46 20.88
C VAL A 413 -16.48 -3.98 21.00
N ASP A 414 -17.68 -4.53 20.80
CA ASP A 414 -17.92 -5.97 20.87
C ASP A 414 -17.17 -6.73 19.76
N ALA A 415 -17.22 -6.22 18.52
CA ALA A 415 -16.48 -6.81 17.41
C ALA A 415 -14.97 -6.75 17.65
N THR A 416 -14.46 -5.62 18.16
CA THR A 416 -13.05 -5.45 18.51
C THR A 416 -12.63 -6.46 19.57
N LYS A 417 -13.39 -6.59 20.65
CA LYS A 417 -13.11 -7.55 21.73
C LYS A 417 -13.02 -8.98 21.21
N LYS A 418 -13.97 -9.40 20.37
CA LYS A 418 -13.98 -10.73 19.76
C LYS A 418 -12.74 -10.95 18.88
N ILE A 419 -12.48 -10.06 17.93
CA ILE A 419 -11.35 -10.18 16.99
C ILE A 419 -10.01 -10.24 17.73
N VAL A 420 -9.79 -9.33 18.68
CA VAL A 420 -8.52 -9.21 19.41
C VAL A 420 -8.32 -10.39 20.33
N SER A 421 -9.36 -10.85 21.03
CA SER A 421 -9.28 -12.06 21.86
C SER A 421 -8.92 -13.30 21.03
N THR A 422 -9.51 -13.45 19.83
CA THR A 422 -9.18 -14.51 18.88
C THR A 422 -7.73 -14.42 18.41
N ALA A 423 -7.28 -13.22 18.00
CA ALA A 423 -5.90 -13.01 17.55
C ALA A 423 -4.89 -13.28 18.68
N HIS A 424 -5.18 -12.88 19.91
CA HIS A 424 -4.35 -13.15 21.08
C HIS A 424 -4.29 -14.64 21.43
N LYS A 425 -5.41 -15.35 21.31
CA LYS A 425 -5.44 -16.83 21.46
C LYS A 425 -4.55 -17.49 20.42
N ILE A 426 -4.70 -17.13 19.14
CA ILE A 426 -3.88 -17.66 18.04
C ILE A 426 -2.41 -17.36 18.26
N LYS A 427 -2.05 -16.11 18.58
CA LYS A 427 -0.68 -15.70 18.94
C LYS A 427 -0.10 -16.57 20.06
N THR A 428 -0.86 -16.75 21.13
CA THR A 428 -0.42 -17.46 22.34
C THR A 428 -0.20 -18.95 22.07
N GLU A 429 -1.12 -19.60 21.36
CA GLU A 429 -1.00 -21.02 21.06
C GLU A 429 0.09 -21.31 20.02
N ILE A 430 0.25 -20.46 18.99
CA ILE A 430 1.33 -20.63 18.00
C ILE A 430 2.71 -20.52 18.66
N ARG A 431 2.90 -19.59 19.60
CA ARG A 431 4.16 -19.46 20.36
C ARG A 431 4.54 -20.73 21.16
N LYS A 432 3.59 -21.64 21.43
CA LYS A 432 3.85 -22.90 22.12
C LYS A 432 4.27 -24.02 21.17
N ILE A 433 4.15 -23.84 19.86
CA ILE A 433 4.46 -24.87 18.85
C ILE A 433 5.95 -24.80 18.52
N LYS A 434 6.70 -25.85 18.88
CA LYS A 434 8.10 -25.99 18.48
C LYS A 434 8.21 -26.06 16.95
N GLY A 435 9.13 -25.31 16.36
CA GLY A 435 9.33 -25.24 14.91
C GLY A 435 8.88 -23.92 14.29
N VAL A 436 8.08 -23.12 14.99
CA VAL A 436 7.59 -21.82 14.50
C VAL A 436 7.67 -20.75 15.58
N PHE A 437 7.64 -19.50 15.16
CA PHE A 437 7.58 -18.34 16.05
C PHE A 437 6.63 -17.28 15.48
N VAL A 438 6.22 -16.33 16.35
CA VAL A 438 5.44 -15.14 15.95
C VAL A 438 6.39 -13.95 15.85
N PHE A 439 6.33 -13.21 14.74
CA PHE A 439 7.14 -12.00 14.55
C PHE A 439 6.69 -10.88 15.51
N GLY A 440 7.63 -10.34 16.29
CA GLY A 440 7.36 -9.27 17.25
C GLY A 440 6.31 -9.65 18.30
N ASP A 441 5.52 -8.65 18.73
CA ASP A 441 4.36 -8.86 19.60
C ASP A 441 3.14 -8.12 19.05
N PRO A 442 2.38 -8.74 18.12
CA PRO A 442 1.18 -8.10 17.59
C PRO A 442 0.10 -8.01 18.66
N GLU A 443 -0.48 -6.81 18.78
CA GLU A 443 -1.46 -6.47 19.81
C GLU A 443 -2.90 -6.42 19.28
N VAL A 444 -3.05 -6.36 17.94
CA VAL A 444 -4.34 -6.13 17.26
C VAL A 444 -4.82 -7.42 16.57
N SER A 445 -4.99 -7.43 15.25
CA SER A 445 -5.69 -8.50 14.52
C SER A 445 -4.80 -9.37 13.63
N VAL A 446 -3.56 -8.98 13.36
CA VAL A 446 -2.66 -9.70 12.45
C VAL A 446 -1.63 -10.49 13.24
N VAL A 447 -1.46 -11.77 12.90
CA VAL A 447 -0.44 -12.65 13.47
C VAL A 447 0.44 -13.20 12.34
N ALA A 448 1.69 -12.75 12.29
CA ALA A 448 2.68 -13.25 11.34
C ALA A 448 3.53 -14.38 11.96
N ILE A 449 3.72 -15.45 11.20
CA ILE A 449 4.35 -16.71 11.61
C ILE A 449 5.61 -16.92 10.77
N GLY A 450 6.72 -17.18 11.43
CA GLY A 450 8.00 -17.56 10.83
C GLY A 450 8.52 -18.90 11.36
N SER A 451 9.63 -19.37 10.80
CA SER A 451 10.37 -20.55 11.27
C SER A 451 11.86 -20.37 10.99
N ASP A 452 12.70 -20.77 11.94
CA ASP A 452 14.16 -20.92 11.77
C ASP A 452 14.55 -22.38 11.48
N ASP A 453 13.62 -23.32 11.62
CA ASP A 453 13.86 -24.77 11.51
C ASP A 453 13.54 -25.33 10.11
N PHE A 454 12.62 -24.70 9.38
CA PHE A 454 12.19 -25.12 8.03
C PHE A 454 11.73 -23.91 7.18
N ASP A 455 11.58 -24.11 5.86
CA ASP A 455 11.00 -23.08 4.98
C ASP A 455 9.51 -22.88 5.25
N ILE A 456 9.15 -21.72 5.80
CA ILE A 456 7.78 -21.35 6.18
C ILE A 456 6.76 -21.47 5.04
N PHE A 457 7.20 -21.40 3.78
CA PHE A 457 6.31 -21.57 2.63
C PHE A 457 5.80 -23.01 2.47
N ARG A 458 6.47 -24.01 3.07
CA ARG A 458 5.92 -25.37 3.19
C ARG A 458 4.68 -25.40 4.08
N LEU A 459 4.69 -24.65 5.17
CA LEU A 459 3.52 -24.51 6.03
C LEU A 459 2.39 -23.78 5.29
N SER A 460 2.72 -22.74 4.51
CA SER A 460 1.73 -22.07 3.65
C SER A 460 1.04 -23.06 2.72
N ASN A 461 1.80 -23.85 1.94
CA ASN A 461 1.24 -24.83 1.02
C ASN A 461 0.39 -25.89 1.74
N ALA A 462 0.86 -26.38 2.89
CA ALA A 462 0.16 -27.39 3.67
C ALA A 462 -1.15 -26.87 4.27
N LEU A 463 -1.22 -25.59 4.63
CA LEU A 463 -2.46 -24.95 5.08
C LEU A 463 -3.39 -24.66 3.89
N THR A 464 -2.85 -24.29 2.73
CA THR A 464 -3.64 -24.12 1.50
C THR A 464 -4.30 -25.43 1.05
N SER A 465 -3.62 -26.57 1.17
CA SER A 465 -4.26 -27.88 0.87
C SER A 465 -5.36 -28.26 1.87
N LYS A 466 -5.38 -27.63 3.05
CA LYS A 466 -6.46 -27.71 4.05
C LYS A 466 -7.56 -26.66 3.82
N GLY A 467 -7.44 -25.82 2.79
CA GLY A 467 -8.40 -24.79 2.42
C GLY A 467 -8.12 -23.40 2.99
N TRP A 468 -7.03 -23.21 3.74
CA TRP A 468 -6.65 -21.90 4.27
C TRP A 468 -6.03 -21.01 3.19
N ASN A 469 -6.49 -19.77 3.11
CA ASN A 469 -5.91 -18.74 2.24
C ASN A 469 -5.22 -17.68 3.12
N LEU A 470 -3.91 -17.81 3.27
CA LEU A 470 -3.08 -16.92 4.07
C LEU A 470 -2.30 -15.97 3.17
N ASN A 471 -1.90 -14.81 3.71
CA ASN A 471 -0.99 -13.93 2.96
C ASN A 471 0.44 -14.42 3.12
N THR A 472 1.13 -14.58 1.99
CA THR A 472 2.55 -14.89 1.91
C THR A 472 3.37 -13.60 1.94
N LEU A 473 4.38 -13.56 2.80
CA LEU A 473 5.23 -12.38 3.05
C LEU A 473 6.68 -12.64 2.63
N GLN A 474 7.45 -11.57 2.53
CA GLN A 474 8.86 -11.60 2.15
C GLN A 474 9.67 -10.53 2.90
N TYR A 475 10.96 -10.82 3.09
CA TYR A 475 11.92 -9.94 3.77
C TYR A 475 11.50 -9.51 5.20
N PRO A 476 11.36 -10.47 6.14
CA PRO A 476 11.73 -11.89 6.05
C PRO A 476 10.61 -12.79 5.48
N SER A 477 10.98 -14.01 5.07
CA SER A 477 9.99 -15.04 4.70
C SER A 477 9.06 -15.31 5.87
N SER A 478 7.76 -15.16 5.63
CA SER A 478 6.73 -15.33 6.65
C SER A 478 5.39 -15.62 5.96
N ILE A 479 4.42 -16.08 6.74
CA ILE A 479 3.00 -16.02 6.39
C ILE A 479 2.26 -15.24 7.47
N HIS A 480 1.08 -14.70 7.20
CA HIS A 480 0.24 -14.18 8.27
C HIS A 480 -1.23 -14.57 8.13
N LEU A 481 -1.92 -14.48 9.27
CA LEU A 481 -3.37 -14.46 9.36
C LEU A 481 -3.82 -13.09 9.87
N CYS A 482 -4.67 -12.41 9.09
CA CYS A 482 -5.38 -11.20 9.49
C CYS A 482 -6.79 -11.60 9.99
N CYS A 483 -6.98 -11.62 11.30
CA CYS A 483 -8.25 -11.99 11.92
C CYS A 483 -9.33 -10.95 11.63
N THR A 484 -10.50 -11.44 11.29
CA THR A 484 -11.75 -10.69 11.05
C THR A 484 -12.87 -11.30 11.88
N VAL A 485 -14.08 -10.74 11.81
CA VAL A 485 -15.25 -11.31 12.52
C VAL A 485 -15.50 -12.77 12.13
N LEU A 486 -15.21 -13.17 10.90
CA LEU A 486 -15.38 -14.56 10.44
C LEU A 486 -14.50 -15.56 11.20
N HIS A 487 -13.34 -15.13 11.69
CA HIS A 487 -12.45 -15.97 12.48
C HIS A 487 -12.89 -16.11 13.94
N THR A 488 -13.86 -15.28 14.37
CA THR A 488 -14.43 -15.32 15.72
C THR A 488 -15.58 -16.31 15.85
N GLN A 489 -15.99 -16.93 14.73
CA GLN A 489 -16.99 -18.00 14.75
C GLN A 489 -16.51 -19.20 15.60
N PRO A 490 -17.43 -19.92 16.27
CA PRO A 490 -17.09 -21.05 17.11
C PRO A 490 -16.20 -22.08 16.40
N GLY A 491 -15.06 -22.41 17.02
CA GLY A 491 -14.14 -23.45 16.54
C GLY A 491 -13.19 -23.05 15.40
N VAL A 492 -13.38 -21.91 14.71
CA VAL A 492 -12.50 -21.52 13.58
C VAL A 492 -11.06 -21.27 14.04
N ALA A 493 -10.87 -20.54 15.14
CA ALA A 493 -9.54 -20.30 15.69
C ALA A 493 -8.85 -21.60 16.16
N ASP A 494 -9.59 -22.49 16.81
CA ASP A 494 -9.08 -23.79 17.27
C ASP A 494 -8.72 -24.70 16.10
N HIS A 495 -9.53 -24.67 15.04
CA HIS A 495 -9.25 -25.35 13.79
C HIS A 495 -7.94 -24.87 13.19
N PHE A 496 -7.74 -23.55 13.08
CA PHE A 496 -6.49 -22.97 12.58
C PHE A 496 -5.27 -23.45 13.39
N ILE A 497 -5.35 -23.34 14.71
CA ILE A 497 -4.27 -23.71 15.63
C ILE A 497 -3.94 -25.20 15.51
N ARG A 498 -4.97 -26.06 15.44
CA ARG A 498 -4.80 -27.51 15.24
C ARG A 498 -4.09 -27.81 13.93
N ASP A 499 -4.56 -27.23 12.82
CA ASP A 499 -3.98 -27.48 11.50
C ASP A 499 -2.52 -27.00 11.45
N VAL A 500 -2.21 -25.83 12.00
CA VAL A 500 -0.82 -25.35 12.13
C VAL A 500 0.02 -26.35 12.92
N LYS A 501 -0.46 -26.80 14.09
CA LYS A 501 0.26 -27.75 14.94
C LYS A 501 0.51 -29.09 14.24
N GLU A 502 -0.50 -29.63 13.57
CA GLU A 502 -0.40 -30.89 12.82
C GLU A 502 0.58 -30.76 11.64
N GLN A 503 0.46 -29.70 10.83
CA GLN A 503 1.33 -29.52 9.66
C GLN A 503 2.78 -29.23 10.06
N VAL A 504 3.01 -28.44 11.12
CA VAL A 504 4.36 -28.25 11.66
C VAL A 504 4.94 -29.58 12.14
N ALA A 505 4.17 -30.41 12.86
CA ALA A 505 4.64 -31.73 13.30
C ALA A 505 5.00 -32.66 12.12
N ILE A 506 4.25 -32.60 11.01
CA ILE A 506 4.57 -33.36 9.78
C ILE A 506 5.85 -32.82 9.14
N ILE A 507 5.94 -31.51 8.93
CA ILE A 507 7.10 -30.84 8.30
C ILE A 507 8.38 -31.12 9.09
N MET A 508 8.30 -31.08 10.43
CA MET A 508 9.44 -31.31 11.32
C MET A 508 9.99 -32.75 11.27
N LYS A 509 9.27 -33.72 10.70
CA LYS A 509 9.84 -35.06 10.42
C LYS A 509 10.93 -35.01 9.36
N ASN A 510 10.84 -34.07 8.41
CA ASN A 510 11.86 -33.82 7.40
C ASN A 510 11.98 -32.30 7.12
N PRO A 511 12.67 -31.54 8.01
CA PRO A 511 12.72 -30.08 7.92
C PRO A 511 13.42 -29.57 6.65
N LYS A 512 14.36 -30.34 6.10
CA LYS A 512 15.18 -30.00 4.92
C LYS A 512 14.56 -30.37 3.58
N GLU A 513 13.36 -30.94 3.58
CA GLU A 513 12.64 -31.22 2.34
C GLU A 513 12.39 -29.93 1.55
N LYS A 514 12.51 -30.00 0.23
CA LYS A 514 12.38 -28.85 -0.65
C LYS A 514 10.93 -28.39 -0.75
N THR A 515 10.73 -27.08 -0.74
CA THR A 515 9.44 -26.45 -1.02
C THR A 515 9.05 -26.64 -2.48
N THR A 516 7.78 -26.95 -2.72
CA THR A 516 7.19 -27.15 -4.05
C THR A 516 6.05 -26.15 -4.29
N GLY A 517 5.42 -26.18 -5.47
CA GLY A 517 4.23 -25.36 -5.79
C GLY A 517 4.43 -23.85 -5.62
N MET A 518 3.36 -23.15 -5.25
CA MET A 518 3.36 -21.68 -5.09
C MET A 518 4.39 -21.20 -4.06
N GLY A 519 4.57 -21.93 -2.95
CA GLY A 519 5.59 -21.61 -1.96
C GLY A 519 7.01 -21.53 -2.53
N ALA A 520 7.36 -22.39 -3.49
CA ALA A 520 8.66 -22.34 -4.17
C ALA A 520 8.82 -21.08 -5.01
N ILE A 521 7.74 -20.62 -5.68
CA ILE A 521 7.74 -19.38 -6.46
C ILE A 521 8.05 -18.18 -5.56
N TYR A 522 7.42 -18.09 -4.38
CA TYR A 522 7.69 -17.01 -3.43
C TYR A 522 9.12 -17.06 -2.86
N GLY A 523 9.63 -18.25 -2.53
CA GLY A 523 11.02 -18.42 -2.09
C GLY A 523 12.03 -18.02 -3.18
N MET A 524 11.80 -18.45 -4.42
CA MET A 524 12.64 -18.06 -5.57
C MET A 524 12.55 -16.56 -5.83
N ALA A 525 11.35 -15.98 -5.82
CA ALA A 525 11.14 -14.54 -6.06
C ALA A 525 11.95 -13.68 -5.10
N GLN A 526 12.15 -14.11 -3.85
CA GLN A 526 13.00 -13.42 -2.89
C GLN A 526 14.50 -13.52 -3.20
N ALA A 527 14.94 -14.68 -3.70
CA ALA A 527 16.35 -14.96 -3.98
C ALA A 527 16.86 -14.29 -5.27
N ILE A 528 15.96 -13.89 -6.19
CA ILE A 528 16.33 -13.22 -7.45
C ILE A 528 16.97 -11.85 -7.16
N PRO A 529 18.27 -11.65 -7.47
CA PRO A 529 18.95 -10.38 -7.20
C PRO A 529 18.45 -9.22 -8.07
N ASP A 530 18.05 -9.51 -9.31
CA ASP A 530 17.48 -8.50 -10.20
C ASP A 530 15.96 -8.42 -10.04
N ARG A 531 15.51 -7.42 -9.28
CA ARG A 531 14.09 -7.14 -9.07
C ARG A 531 13.34 -6.75 -10.35
N SER A 532 14.05 -6.44 -11.45
CA SER A 532 13.41 -6.19 -12.75
C SER A 532 12.69 -7.43 -13.30
N LEU A 533 13.21 -8.64 -13.06
CA LEU A 533 12.56 -9.89 -13.45
C LEU A 533 11.25 -10.11 -12.68
N VAL A 534 11.26 -9.87 -11.37
CA VAL A 534 10.04 -9.93 -10.55
C VAL A 534 9.01 -8.90 -11.03
N THR A 535 9.46 -7.71 -11.46
CA THR A 535 8.60 -6.67 -12.04
C THR A 535 7.98 -7.13 -13.36
N GLU A 536 8.75 -7.76 -14.25
CA GLU A 536 8.24 -8.30 -15.52
C GLU A 536 7.23 -9.42 -15.31
N ILE A 537 7.54 -10.38 -14.42
CA ILE A 537 6.63 -11.46 -14.03
C ILE A 537 5.31 -10.89 -13.47
N SER A 538 5.41 -9.87 -12.62
CA SER A 538 4.24 -9.23 -12.02
C SER A 538 3.40 -8.48 -13.06
N ARG A 539 4.02 -7.88 -14.09
CA ARG A 539 3.30 -7.25 -15.21
C ARG A 539 2.56 -8.29 -16.04
N GLY A 540 3.23 -9.38 -16.42
CA GLY A 540 2.57 -10.44 -17.16
C GLY A 540 1.44 -11.11 -16.35
N PHE A 541 1.60 -11.27 -15.03
CA PHE A 541 0.49 -11.68 -14.14
C PHE A 541 -0.71 -10.73 -14.26
N LEU A 542 -0.49 -9.41 -14.24
CA LEU A 542 -1.57 -8.43 -14.41
C LEU A 542 -2.21 -8.51 -15.80
N ASP A 543 -1.43 -8.74 -16.85
CA ASP A 543 -1.95 -8.92 -18.21
C ASP A 543 -2.84 -10.18 -18.29
N CYS A 544 -2.45 -11.28 -17.64
CA CYS A 544 -3.25 -12.51 -17.56
C CYS A 544 -4.63 -12.27 -16.91
N LEU A 545 -4.74 -11.38 -15.91
CA LEU A 545 -6.04 -11.09 -15.26
C LEU A 545 -7.07 -10.46 -16.21
N TYR A 546 -6.62 -9.81 -17.28
CA TYR A 546 -7.47 -9.19 -18.30
C TYR A 546 -7.56 -10.01 -19.58
N SER A 547 -6.93 -11.20 -19.63
CA SER A 547 -6.99 -12.06 -20.79
C SER A 547 -8.36 -12.71 -20.94
N THR A 548 -8.84 -12.75 -22.18
CA THR A 548 -10.04 -13.50 -22.59
C THR A 548 -9.68 -14.68 -23.50
N GLU A 549 -8.39 -15.00 -23.62
CA GLU A 549 -7.92 -16.13 -24.40
C GLU A 549 -8.12 -17.45 -23.64
N VAL A 550 -8.71 -18.45 -24.29
CA VAL A 550 -8.86 -19.79 -23.72
C VAL A 550 -7.67 -20.64 -24.17
N THR A 551 -6.71 -20.89 -23.27
CA THR A 551 -5.52 -21.70 -23.60
C THR A 551 -5.87 -23.16 -23.93
N LYS A 552 -5.28 -23.69 -25.00
CA LYS A 552 -5.50 -25.06 -25.52
C LYS A 552 -5.11 -26.19 -24.54
N SER A 553 -4.40 -25.92 -23.45
CA SER A 553 -4.02 -26.92 -22.43
C SER A 553 -5.23 -27.51 -21.69
N ASN A 554 -6.39 -26.84 -21.72
CA ASN A 554 -7.64 -27.42 -21.23
C ASN A 554 -8.14 -28.57 -22.10
N ILE A 555 -7.68 -28.73 -23.35
CA ILE A 555 -8.10 -29.86 -24.21
C ILE A 555 -7.32 -31.15 -23.87
N SER A 556 -6.09 -31.05 -23.34
CA SER A 556 -5.25 -32.24 -23.07
C SER A 556 -5.49 -32.90 -21.71
N HIS A 557 -6.02 -32.17 -20.71
CA HIS A 557 -6.51 -32.80 -19.48
C HIS A 557 -7.91 -33.45 -19.65
N MET A 558 -8.58 -33.23 -20.78
CA MET A 558 -9.91 -33.76 -21.09
C MET A 558 -9.90 -35.15 -21.79
N ASN A 559 -8.74 -35.72 -22.10
CA ASN A 559 -8.63 -37.00 -22.83
C ASN A 559 -7.86 -38.11 -22.08
N GLY A 560 -7.92 -38.14 -20.74
CA GLY A 560 -7.10 -39.06 -19.96
C GLY A 560 -7.69 -39.57 -18.66
N ASN A 561 -8.87 -40.19 -18.68
CA ASN A 561 -9.09 -41.47 -17.99
C ASN A 561 -10.46 -42.06 -18.32
N GLY A 562 -10.50 -42.78 -19.43
CA GLY A 562 -11.56 -43.73 -19.75
C GLY A 562 -10.94 -44.87 -20.54
N LYS A 563 -10.37 -45.86 -19.83
CA LYS A 563 -10.30 -47.29 -20.22
C LYS A 563 -9.52 -48.15 -19.20
N ALA A 564 -10.24 -49.12 -18.63
CA ALA A 564 -9.86 -50.49 -18.28
C ALA A 564 -8.51 -50.76 -17.57
N HIS A 565 -8.56 -51.05 -16.26
CA HIS A 565 -8.68 -52.42 -15.70
C HIS A 565 -8.95 -52.36 -14.19
#